data_AF-A0A142YG62-F1
#
_entry.id   AF-A0A142YG62-F1
#
_cell.length_a   1.000
_cell.length_b   1.000
_cell.length_c   1.000
_cell.angle_alpha   90.00
_cell.angle_beta   90.00
_cell.angle_gamma   90.00
#
_symmetry.space_group_name_H-M   'P 1'
#
loop_
_entity.id
_entity.type
_entity.pdbx_description
1 polymer ?
#
loop_
_entity_poly.entity_id
_entity_poly.type
_entity_poly.pdbx_seq_one_letter_code
_entity_poly.pdbx_strand_id
1 'polypeptide(L)'
;MATAMRAEASGPALGGETRIRAAGVSWAFYSQFVDGLPERSGVRAAFDGEAMEIMVKGPLHEDFRALLGRFVEEVATEPGVAFLGLGETTWKRGDVERGLESDQCYFFDAEKVATAQAALRRRWNDVAAYPNPDLAIEIDLSPSLIDRPAIYAALGVAEVWRFDGAIVRIERLTEAGGYDPAARSGWLPVAADEILTWITADDAADRGVWVRRLRAWAGDRAE
;
A
#
# COMPACT_ATOMS: atom_id res chain seq x y z
N MET A 1 13.34 -25.79 36.34
CA MET A 1 12.98 -24.45 35.86
C MET A 1 12.49 -24.57 34.43
N ALA A 2 11.18 -24.60 34.22
CA ALA A 2 10.58 -24.65 32.89
C ALA A 2 10.02 -23.25 32.58
N THR A 3 10.62 -22.59 31.59
CA THR A 3 10.16 -21.32 31.04
C THR A 3 8.86 -21.58 30.28
N ALA A 4 7.74 -21.06 30.79
CA ALA A 4 6.47 -21.08 30.07
C ALA A 4 6.54 -20.06 28.92
N MET A 5 6.54 -20.56 27.68
CA MET A 5 6.23 -19.75 26.50
C MET A 5 4.80 -19.24 26.64
N ARG A 6 4.63 -17.91 26.67
CA ARG A 6 3.33 -17.27 26.51
C ARG A 6 2.89 -17.48 25.06
N ALA A 7 1.79 -18.20 24.87
CA ALA A 7 1.09 -18.19 23.61
C ALA A 7 0.45 -16.81 23.42
N GLU A 8 0.86 -16.08 22.39
CA GLU A 8 0.13 -14.91 21.92
C GLU A 8 -1.17 -15.42 21.26
N ALA A 9 -2.29 -14.92 21.74
CA ALA A 9 -3.59 -15.25 21.19
C ALA A 9 -3.76 -14.55 19.84
N SER A 10 -3.54 -15.26 18.74
CA SER A 10 -3.97 -14.83 17.42
C SER A 10 -5.50 -14.87 17.36
N GLY A 11 -6.13 -13.71 17.15
CA GLY A 11 -7.56 -13.64 16.81
C GLY A 11 -7.87 -14.44 15.53
N PRO A 12 -9.15 -14.76 15.26
CA PRO A 12 -9.50 -15.48 14.04
C PRO A 12 -9.04 -14.67 12.82
N ALA A 13 -8.27 -15.30 11.93
CA ALA A 13 -7.95 -14.72 10.63
C ALA A 13 -9.25 -14.31 9.95
N LEU A 14 -9.33 -13.05 9.51
CA LEU A 14 -10.44 -12.57 8.69
C LEU A 14 -10.40 -13.34 7.37
N GLY A 15 -11.10 -14.48 7.32
CA GLY A 15 -11.09 -15.38 6.17
C GLY A 15 -11.53 -14.65 4.90
N GLY A 16 -10.79 -14.80 3.81
CA GLY A 16 -11.11 -14.17 2.54
C GLY A 16 -9.93 -14.03 1.56
N GLU A 17 -8.70 -14.14 2.05
CA GLU A 17 -7.49 -14.08 1.24
C GLU A 17 -6.84 -15.46 1.10
N THR A 18 -6.43 -15.80 -0.12
CA THR A 18 -5.57 -16.98 -0.37
C THR A 18 -4.20 -16.47 -0.78
N ARG A 19 -3.16 -16.92 -0.09
CA ARG A 19 -1.75 -16.61 -0.40
C ARG A 19 -0.99 -17.90 -0.69
N ILE A 20 -0.15 -17.87 -1.73
CA ILE A 20 0.70 -18.98 -2.15
C ILE A 20 2.12 -18.44 -2.29
N ARG A 21 3.09 -19.11 -1.66
CA ARG A 21 4.52 -18.79 -1.80
C ARG A 21 5.20 -19.78 -2.73
N ALA A 22 5.86 -19.28 -3.76
CA ALA A 22 6.75 -20.02 -4.64
C ALA A 22 8.20 -19.60 -4.36
N ALA A 23 8.97 -20.46 -3.68
CA ALA A 23 10.35 -20.19 -3.30
C ALA A 23 11.34 -20.49 -4.44
N GLY A 24 12.47 -19.79 -4.47
CA GLY A 24 13.56 -20.03 -5.43
C GLY A 24 13.19 -19.66 -6.87
N VAL A 25 12.21 -18.78 -7.03
CA VAL A 25 11.75 -18.27 -8.32
C VAL A 25 12.75 -17.23 -8.83
N SER A 26 13.10 -17.28 -10.12
CA SER A 26 13.96 -16.25 -10.72
C SER A 26 13.16 -15.01 -11.10
N TRP A 27 13.83 -13.86 -11.20
CA TRP A 27 13.25 -12.63 -11.76
C TRP A 27 12.58 -12.86 -13.12
N ALA A 28 13.25 -13.62 -14.00
CA ALA A 28 12.73 -13.94 -15.33
C ALA A 28 11.40 -14.69 -15.27
N PHE A 29 11.26 -15.66 -14.35
CA PHE A 29 10.01 -16.37 -14.15
C PHE A 29 8.92 -15.44 -13.60
N TYR A 30 9.23 -14.64 -12.56
CA TYR A 30 8.28 -13.68 -12.00
C TYR A 30 7.75 -12.71 -13.06
N SER A 31 8.65 -12.10 -13.85
CA SER A 31 8.23 -11.17 -14.90
C SER A 31 7.34 -11.84 -15.93
N GLN A 32 7.73 -13.03 -16.43
CA GLN A 32 6.92 -13.79 -17.38
C GLN A 32 5.56 -14.19 -16.81
N PHE A 33 5.50 -14.58 -15.54
CA PHE A 33 4.25 -14.92 -14.86
C PHE A 33 3.31 -13.72 -14.85
N VAL A 34 3.79 -12.56 -14.41
CA VAL A 34 2.98 -11.33 -14.35
C VAL A 34 2.59 -10.84 -15.74
N ASP A 35 3.51 -10.85 -16.71
CA ASP A 35 3.23 -10.45 -18.11
C ASP A 35 2.23 -11.38 -18.80
N GLY A 36 2.12 -12.63 -18.34
CA GLY A 36 1.16 -13.61 -18.82
C GLY A 36 -0.23 -13.51 -18.19
N LEU A 37 -0.42 -12.68 -17.16
CA LEU A 37 -1.73 -12.51 -16.53
C LEU A 37 -2.68 -11.75 -17.48
N PRO A 38 -3.96 -12.15 -17.58
CA PRO A 38 -4.96 -11.37 -18.29
C PRO A 38 -5.12 -9.96 -17.69
N GLU A 39 -5.47 -8.97 -18.51
CA GLU A 39 -5.65 -7.57 -18.07
C GLU A 39 -6.58 -7.39 -16.86
N ARG A 40 -7.59 -8.27 -16.70
CA ARG A 40 -8.55 -8.27 -15.58
C ARG A 40 -8.38 -9.44 -14.63
N SER A 41 -7.15 -9.90 -14.44
CA SER A 41 -6.85 -10.96 -13.49
C SER A 41 -7.15 -10.50 -12.05
N GLY A 42 -7.83 -11.35 -11.27
CA GLY A 42 -7.93 -11.18 -9.81
C GLY A 42 -6.71 -11.70 -9.06
N VAL A 43 -5.70 -12.22 -9.79
CA VAL A 43 -4.45 -12.72 -9.24
C VAL A 43 -3.46 -11.56 -9.13
N ARG A 44 -2.91 -11.37 -7.93
CA ARG A 44 -1.83 -10.43 -7.65
C ARG A 44 -0.55 -11.20 -7.34
N ALA A 45 0.60 -10.64 -7.72
CA ALA A 45 1.88 -11.26 -7.45
C ALA A 45 2.94 -10.25 -7.03
N ALA A 46 3.74 -10.63 -6.04
CA ALA A 46 4.88 -9.87 -5.54
C ALA A 46 6.13 -10.77 -5.51
N PHE A 47 7.31 -10.17 -5.65
CA PHE A 47 8.60 -10.85 -5.71
C PHE A 47 9.68 -10.06 -4.96
N ASP A 48 10.27 -10.73 -3.96
CA ASP A 48 11.27 -10.17 -3.04
C ASP A 48 12.71 -10.48 -3.41
N GLY A 49 12.95 -11.01 -4.61
CA GLY A 49 14.27 -11.46 -5.06
C GLY A 49 14.56 -12.94 -4.77
N GLU A 50 13.82 -13.56 -3.85
CA GLU A 50 14.03 -14.96 -3.46
C GLU A 50 12.78 -15.82 -3.69
N ALA A 51 11.61 -15.24 -3.45
CA ALA A 51 10.32 -15.91 -3.55
C ALA A 51 9.28 -14.99 -4.18
N MET A 52 8.34 -15.63 -4.88
CA MET A 52 7.14 -14.98 -5.37
C MET A 52 5.96 -15.33 -4.46
N GLU A 53 5.20 -14.33 -4.04
CA GLU A 53 3.88 -14.50 -3.43
C GLU A 53 2.81 -14.28 -4.50
N ILE A 54 1.82 -15.17 -4.54
CA ILE A 54 0.59 -15.02 -5.32
C ILE A 54 -0.56 -14.87 -4.34
N MET A 55 -1.42 -13.88 -4.56
CA MET A 55 -2.61 -13.67 -3.74
C MET A 55 -3.87 -13.37 -4.55
N VAL A 56 -5.01 -13.67 -3.94
CA VAL A 56 -6.34 -13.23 -4.39
C VAL A 56 -7.00 -12.48 -3.25
N LYS A 57 -7.52 -11.29 -3.54
CA LYS A 57 -8.16 -10.38 -2.59
C LYS A 57 -9.65 -10.67 -2.47
N GLY A 58 -10.20 -10.53 -1.27
CA GLY A 58 -11.61 -10.69 -0.98
C GLY A 58 -12.36 -9.35 -0.87
N PRO A 59 -13.70 -9.36 -0.79
CA PRO A 59 -14.50 -8.12 -0.71
C PRO A 59 -14.15 -7.22 0.48
N LEU A 60 -13.79 -7.80 1.63
CA LEU A 60 -13.39 -7.03 2.81
C LEU A 60 -12.09 -6.26 2.58
N HIS A 61 -11.13 -6.87 1.89
CA HIS A 61 -9.88 -6.22 1.49
C HIS A 61 -10.18 -5.02 0.58
N GLU A 62 -11.00 -5.23 -0.46
CA GLU A 62 -11.36 -4.16 -1.40
C GLU A 62 -12.12 -3.02 -0.72
N ASP A 63 -12.98 -3.32 0.26
CA ASP A 63 -13.70 -2.29 1.01
C ASP A 63 -12.76 -1.38 1.80
N PHE A 64 -11.82 -1.96 2.56
CA PHE A 64 -10.82 -1.18 3.29
C PHE A 64 -9.86 -0.44 2.37
N ARG A 65 -9.44 -1.06 1.27
CA ARG A 65 -8.61 -0.43 0.24
C ARG A 65 -9.30 0.82 -0.33
N ALA A 66 -10.58 0.72 -0.66
CA ALA A 66 -11.35 1.85 -1.20
C ALA A 66 -11.52 2.96 -0.16
N LEU A 67 -11.77 2.59 1.11
CA LEU A 67 -11.92 3.53 2.20
C LEU A 67 -10.64 4.30 2.51
N LEU A 68 -9.49 3.59 2.59
CA LEU A 68 -8.18 4.21 2.78
C LEU A 68 -7.76 5.07 1.59
N GLY A 69 -8.02 4.61 0.37
CA GLY A 69 -7.76 5.41 -0.82
C GLY A 69 -8.53 6.72 -0.79
N ARG A 70 -9.84 6.66 -0.47
CA ARG A 70 -10.66 7.87 -0.34
C ARG A 70 -10.19 8.75 0.81
N PHE A 71 -9.79 8.17 1.94
CA PHE A 71 -9.25 8.93 3.07
C PHE A 71 -8.06 9.78 2.64
N VAL A 72 -7.07 9.17 1.98
CA VAL A 72 -5.86 9.84 1.50
C VAL A 72 -6.19 10.99 0.56
N GLU A 73 -7.05 10.76 -0.42
CA GLU A 73 -7.38 11.77 -1.44
C GLU A 73 -8.04 13.00 -0.83
N GLU A 74 -8.98 12.83 0.11
CA GLU A 74 -9.67 13.95 0.75
C GLU A 74 -8.76 14.71 1.72
N VAL A 75 -7.95 13.97 2.50
CA VAL A 75 -6.97 14.54 3.42
C VAL A 75 -5.87 15.32 2.70
N ALA A 76 -5.53 14.93 1.47
CA ALA A 76 -4.61 15.68 0.63
C ALA A 76 -5.29 16.89 -0.03
N THR A 77 -6.54 16.73 -0.48
CA THR A 77 -7.27 17.75 -1.25
C THR A 77 -7.56 19.00 -0.43
N GLU A 78 -8.08 18.86 0.78
CA GLU A 78 -8.51 20.01 1.61
C GLU A 78 -7.36 21.00 1.94
N PRO A 79 -6.16 20.56 2.36
CA PRO A 79 -5.00 21.45 2.53
C PRO A 79 -4.32 21.85 1.21
N GLY A 80 -4.83 21.42 0.04
CA GLY A 80 -4.24 21.74 -1.26
C GLY A 80 -2.91 21.04 -1.54
N VAL A 81 -2.65 19.89 -0.91
CA VAL A 81 -1.46 19.07 -1.19
C VAL A 81 -1.63 18.41 -2.56
N ALA A 82 -0.70 18.68 -3.48
CA ALA A 82 -0.71 18.04 -4.79
C ALA A 82 -0.41 16.54 -4.66
N PHE A 83 -1.18 15.71 -5.35
CA PHE A 83 -0.95 14.27 -5.38
C PHE A 83 -1.34 13.63 -6.71
N LEU A 84 -0.84 12.41 -6.93
CA LEU A 84 -1.29 11.51 -8.00
C LEU A 84 -1.37 10.08 -7.45
N GLY A 85 -2.53 9.44 -7.54
CA GLY A 85 -2.71 8.03 -7.18
C GLY A 85 -2.52 7.10 -8.37
N LEU A 86 -1.79 5.99 -8.20
CA LEU A 86 -1.62 4.92 -9.18
C LEU A 86 -1.69 3.52 -8.51
N GLY A 87 -2.61 3.35 -7.56
CA GLY A 87 -2.89 2.05 -6.92
C GLY A 87 -3.19 0.94 -7.93
N GLU A 88 -2.99 -0.32 -7.53
CA GLU A 88 -3.07 -1.51 -8.40
C GLU A 88 -2.07 -1.55 -9.57
N THR A 89 -1.11 -0.62 -9.65
CA THR A 89 -0.04 -0.71 -10.63
C THR A 89 1.00 -1.74 -10.18
N THR A 90 1.36 -2.67 -11.07
CA THR A 90 2.47 -3.60 -10.82
C THR A 90 3.81 -2.89 -11.07
N TRP A 91 4.49 -2.49 -10.00
CA TRP A 91 5.78 -1.81 -10.01
C TRP A 91 6.95 -2.80 -10.20
N LYS A 92 7.15 -3.28 -11.43
CA LYS A 92 8.31 -4.12 -11.78
C LYS A 92 9.57 -3.29 -12.01
N ARG A 93 10.66 -3.65 -11.35
CA ARG A 93 11.99 -3.04 -11.48
C ARG A 93 13.05 -4.12 -11.66
N GLY A 94 13.49 -4.31 -12.90
CA GLY A 94 14.48 -5.33 -13.25
C GLY A 94 15.90 -5.00 -12.83
N ASP A 95 16.20 -3.71 -12.60
CA ASP A 95 17.47 -3.21 -12.09
C ASP A 95 17.73 -3.61 -10.63
N VAL A 96 16.68 -3.75 -9.82
CA VAL A 96 16.76 -4.26 -8.44
C VAL A 96 16.16 -5.65 -8.29
N GLU A 97 15.68 -6.25 -9.38
CA GLU A 97 14.96 -7.53 -9.41
C GLU A 97 13.86 -7.62 -8.33
N ARG A 98 12.99 -6.60 -8.30
CA ARG A 98 11.86 -6.51 -7.38
C ARG A 98 10.59 -6.14 -8.12
N GLY A 99 9.47 -6.62 -7.62
CA GLY A 99 8.18 -6.20 -8.13
C GLY A 99 7.03 -6.55 -7.21
N LEU A 100 6.05 -5.68 -7.15
CA LEU A 100 4.80 -5.92 -6.44
C LEU A 100 3.69 -5.05 -7.03
N GLU A 101 2.47 -5.34 -6.61
CA GLU A 101 1.33 -4.45 -6.76
C GLU A 101 0.92 -3.94 -5.37
N SER A 102 0.93 -2.63 -5.18
CA SER A 102 0.44 -1.98 -3.95
C SER A 102 -1.08 -1.86 -3.99
N ASP A 103 -1.77 -1.98 -2.85
CA ASP A 103 -3.22 -1.76 -2.80
C ASP A 103 -3.56 -0.31 -3.17
N GLN A 104 -2.86 0.65 -2.57
CA GLN A 104 -2.83 2.02 -3.04
C GLN A 104 -1.39 2.52 -3.08
N CYS A 105 -1.09 3.43 -4.00
CA CYS A 105 0.15 4.19 -3.94
C CYS A 105 -0.06 5.61 -4.48
N TYR A 106 0.74 6.54 -3.95
CA TYR A 106 0.62 7.95 -4.22
C TYR A 106 1.98 8.60 -4.43
N PHE A 107 2.00 9.59 -5.33
CA PHE A 107 3.06 10.57 -5.48
C PHE A 107 2.63 11.86 -4.81
N PHE A 108 3.52 12.47 -4.05
CA PHE A 108 3.34 13.76 -3.38
C PHE A 108 4.51 14.71 -3.68
N ASP A 109 5.70 14.18 -3.92
CA ASP A 109 6.83 14.98 -4.38
C ASP A 109 6.51 15.63 -5.74
N ALA A 110 6.74 16.94 -5.85
CA ALA A 110 6.31 17.72 -7.00
C ALA A 110 7.01 17.28 -8.30
N GLU A 111 8.30 16.90 -8.24
CA GLU A 111 9.04 16.43 -9.42
C GLU A 111 8.54 15.05 -9.85
N LYS A 112 8.28 14.16 -8.90
CA LYS A 112 7.71 12.84 -9.19
C LYS A 112 6.30 12.95 -9.77
N VAL A 113 5.43 13.79 -9.20
CA VAL A 113 4.08 14.06 -9.73
C VAL A 113 4.18 14.57 -11.17
N ALA A 114 5.03 15.57 -11.44
CA ALA A 114 5.19 16.11 -12.79
C ALA A 114 5.67 15.05 -13.81
N THR A 115 6.62 14.20 -13.39
CA THR A 115 7.18 13.11 -14.19
C THR A 115 6.13 12.05 -14.50
N ALA A 116 5.43 11.55 -13.48
CA ALA A 116 4.38 10.54 -13.64
C ALA A 116 3.22 11.06 -14.52
N GLN A 117 2.79 12.32 -14.33
CA GLN A 117 1.79 12.94 -15.19
C GLN A 117 2.26 13.07 -16.65
N ALA A 118 3.55 13.34 -16.89
CA ALA A 118 4.09 13.40 -18.24
C ALA A 118 4.05 12.03 -18.95
N ALA A 119 4.34 10.95 -18.22
CA ALA A 119 4.21 9.58 -18.73
C ALA A 119 2.74 9.22 -19.04
N LEU A 120 1.80 9.56 -18.16
CA LEU A 120 0.36 9.36 -18.39
C LEU A 120 -0.15 10.12 -19.61
N ARG A 121 0.28 11.38 -19.81
CA ARG A 121 -0.09 12.17 -21.00
C ARG A 121 0.38 11.52 -22.31
N ARG A 122 1.50 10.77 -22.27
CA ARG A 122 2.00 9.99 -23.40
C ARG A 122 1.33 8.62 -23.56
N ARG A 123 0.42 8.26 -22.65
CA ARG A 123 -0.26 6.95 -22.58
C ARG A 123 0.73 5.78 -22.51
N TRP A 124 1.79 5.95 -21.73
CA TRP A 124 2.79 4.92 -21.52
C TRP A 124 2.39 4.04 -20.34
N ASN A 125 2.27 2.73 -20.57
CA ASN A 125 1.98 1.75 -19.52
C ASN A 125 3.25 1.12 -18.94
N ASP A 126 4.42 1.38 -19.54
CA ASP A 126 5.69 0.88 -19.01
C ASP A 126 6.06 1.65 -17.74
N VAL A 127 6.04 0.95 -16.61
CA VAL A 127 6.37 1.48 -15.29
C VAL A 127 7.81 1.97 -15.19
N ALA A 128 8.71 1.59 -16.10
CA ALA A 128 10.07 2.12 -16.17
C ALA A 128 10.10 3.63 -16.54
N ALA A 129 9.03 4.15 -17.13
CA ALA A 129 8.89 5.58 -17.43
C ALA A 129 8.41 6.42 -16.22
N TYR A 130 8.13 5.77 -15.08
CA TYR A 130 7.57 6.39 -13.89
C TYR A 130 8.58 6.32 -12.74
N PRO A 131 8.64 7.34 -11.87
CA PRO A 131 9.33 7.20 -10.59
C PRO A 131 8.61 6.19 -9.70
N ASN A 132 9.29 5.70 -8.66
CA ASN A 132 8.64 4.90 -7.63
C ASN A 132 7.80 5.80 -6.71
N PRO A 133 6.66 5.31 -6.20
CA PRO A 133 5.73 6.12 -5.40
C PRO A 133 6.37 6.62 -4.09
N ASP A 134 5.80 7.68 -3.55
CA ASP A 134 6.22 8.27 -2.27
C ASP A 134 5.57 7.58 -1.08
N LEU A 135 4.32 7.18 -1.25
CA LEU A 135 3.52 6.44 -0.28
C LEU A 135 3.01 5.15 -0.94
N ALA A 136 3.14 4.03 -0.25
CA ALA A 136 2.38 2.82 -0.54
C ALA A 136 1.47 2.46 0.66
N ILE A 137 0.34 1.85 0.38
CA ILE A 137 -0.61 1.40 1.40
C ILE A 137 -0.94 -0.06 1.16
N GLU A 138 -0.96 -0.83 2.25
CA GLU A 138 -1.25 -2.26 2.26
C GLU A 138 -2.36 -2.61 3.24
N ILE A 139 -3.27 -3.46 2.76
CA ILE A 139 -4.36 -4.08 3.50
C ILE A 139 -3.93 -5.53 3.76
N ASP A 140 -3.24 -5.75 4.88
CA ASP A 140 -2.65 -7.02 5.28
C ASP A 140 -3.59 -7.81 6.21
N LEU A 141 -4.82 -8.11 5.75
CA LEU A 141 -5.79 -8.88 6.55
C LEU A 141 -5.32 -10.32 6.83
N SER A 142 -4.46 -10.85 5.96
CA SER A 142 -3.68 -12.05 6.22
C SER A 142 -2.18 -11.76 6.10
N PRO A 143 -1.32 -12.41 6.93
CA PRO A 143 0.12 -12.20 6.86
C PRO A 143 0.70 -12.54 5.49
N SER A 144 1.55 -11.67 4.96
CA SER A 144 2.34 -12.00 3.76
C SER A 144 3.35 -13.11 4.05
N LEU A 145 3.63 -13.92 3.03
CA LEU A 145 4.55 -15.04 3.02
C LEU A 145 5.95 -14.64 2.50
N ILE A 146 6.15 -13.36 2.16
CA ILE A 146 7.41 -12.79 1.69
C ILE A 146 7.68 -11.45 2.39
N ASP A 147 8.92 -10.95 2.27
CA ASP A 147 9.31 -9.67 2.87
C ASP A 147 8.89 -8.48 1.98
N ARG A 148 7.59 -8.16 1.99
CA ARG A 148 7.07 -7.00 1.23
C ARG A 148 7.72 -5.67 1.63
N PRO A 149 7.99 -5.38 2.92
CA PRO A 149 8.78 -4.20 3.29
C PRO A 149 10.14 -4.12 2.58
N ALA A 150 10.88 -5.24 2.44
CA ALA A 150 12.14 -5.24 1.71
C ALA A 150 11.96 -4.93 0.21
N ILE A 151 10.85 -5.33 -0.41
CA ILE A 151 10.50 -4.93 -1.79
C ILE A 151 10.33 -3.41 -1.84
N TYR A 152 9.54 -2.84 -0.95
CA TYR A 152 9.31 -1.39 -0.92
C TYR A 152 10.58 -0.58 -0.66
N ALA A 153 11.45 -1.07 0.22
CA ALA A 153 12.74 -0.44 0.48
C ALA A 153 13.65 -0.46 -0.74
N ALA A 154 13.72 -1.58 -1.47
CA ALA A 154 14.46 -1.68 -2.72
C ALA A 154 13.85 -0.80 -3.84
N LEU A 155 12.54 -0.56 -3.79
CA LEU A 155 11.85 0.42 -4.64
C LEU A 155 12.00 1.86 -4.12
N GLY A 156 12.63 2.09 -2.97
CA GLY A 156 12.84 3.43 -2.43
C GLY A 156 11.53 4.18 -2.09
N VAL A 157 10.47 3.45 -1.71
CA VAL A 157 9.20 4.08 -1.31
C VAL A 157 9.37 4.73 0.06
N ALA A 158 9.17 6.04 0.15
CA ALA A 158 9.55 6.81 1.34
C ALA A 158 8.71 6.47 2.58
N GLU A 159 7.43 6.16 2.39
CA GLU A 159 6.49 5.84 3.47
C GLU A 159 5.59 4.67 3.08
N VAL A 160 5.34 3.75 4.02
CA VAL A 160 4.42 2.63 3.85
C VAL A 160 3.39 2.67 4.97
N TRP A 161 2.10 2.61 4.62
CA TRP A 161 1.02 2.41 5.58
C TRP A 161 0.54 0.98 5.51
N ARG A 162 0.33 0.35 6.66
CA ARG A 162 -0.14 -1.04 6.74
C ARG A 162 -1.33 -1.14 7.67
N PHE A 163 -2.39 -1.79 7.22
CA PHE A 163 -3.58 -2.05 8.01
C PHE A 163 -3.86 -3.55 8.06
N ASP A 164 -3.87 -4.13 9.26
CA ASP A 164 -4.06 -5.58 9.46
C ASP A 164 -5.50 -5.98 9.84
N GLY A 165 -6.44 -5.03 9.74
CA GLY A 165 -7.82 -5.21 10.20
C GLY A 165 -8.07 -4.70 11.62
N ALA A 166 -7.02 -4.42 12.41
CA ALA A 166 -7.14 -3.94 13.78
C ALA A 166 -6.33 -2.66 14.04
N ILE A 167 -5.15 -2.52 13.43
CA ILE A 167 -4.25 -1.40 13.64
C ILE A 167 -3.73 -0.85 12.32
N VAL A 168 -3.56 0.47 12.28
CA VAL A 168 -2.82 1.15 11.21
C VAL A 168 -1.40 1.41 11.71
N ARG A 169 -0.42 1.10 10.87
CA ARG A 169 0.99 1.46 11.07
C ARG A 169 1.42 2.40 9.96
N ILE A 170 2.15 3.45 10.32
CA ILE A 170 2.89 4.29 9.39
C ILE A 170 4.36 3.98 9.62
N GLU A 171 5.08 3.66 8.55
CA GLU A 171 6.48 3.29 8.61
C GLU A 171 7.26 4.07 7.55
N ARG A 172 8.45 4.58 7.89
CA ARG A 172 9.26 5.41 6.99
C ARG A 172 10.58 4.75 6.66
N LEU A 173 10.97 4.88 5.40
CA LEU A 173 12.23 4.34 4.90
C LEU A 173 13.41 5.05 5.58
N THR A 174 14.35 4.25 6.06
CA THR A 174 15.59 4.69 6.69
C THR A 174 16.73 4.66 5.69
N GLU A 175 17.80 5.41 5.95
CA GLU A 175 19.03 5.37 5.14
C GLU A 175 19.68 3.97 5.10
N ALA A 176 19.40 3.13 6.10
CA ALA A 176 19.88 1.75 6.16
C ALA A 176 19.12 0.78 5.23
N GLY A 177 18.07 1.23 4.54
CA GLY A 177 17.28 0.39 3.63
C GLY A 177 16.22 -0.47 4.31
N GLY A 178 15.75 -0.07 5.49
CA GLY A 178 14.62 -0.68 6.21
C GLY A 178 13.60 0.37 6.65
N TYR A 179 12.53 -0.05 7.34
CA TYR A 179 11.46 0.83 7.77
C TYR A 179 11.40 0.96 9.30
N ASP A 180 11.25 2.20 9.78
CA ASP A 180 11.00 2.50 11.21
C ASP A 180 9.56 3.02 11.42
N PRO A 181 8.91 2.68 12.55
CA PRO A 181 7.59 3.21 12.88
C PRO A 181 7.59 4.73 13.02
N ALA A 182 6.56 5.38 12.50
CA ALA A 182 6.29 6.80 12.67
C ALA A 182 4.89 7.02 13.25
N ALA A 183 4.74 7.99 14.16
CA ALA A 183 3.43 8.32 14.72
C ALA A 183 2.53 9.06 13.72
N ARG A 184 3.13 9.76 12.74
CA ARG A 184 2.43 10.63 11.77
C ARG A 184 2.99 10.42 10.36
N SER A 185 2.15 10.68 9.36
CA SER A 185 2.59 10.71 7.97
C SER A 185 3.54 11.89 7.71
N GLY A 186 4.51 11.68 6.83
CA GLY A 186 5.42 12.72 6.32
C GLY A 186 4.81 13.52 5.18
N TRP A 187 3.77 12.99 4.53
CA TRP A 187 3.12 13.59 3.36
C TRP A 187 1.79 14.26 3.70
N LEU A 188 1.10 13.77 4.74
CA LEU A 188 -0.24 14.22 5.10
C LEU A 188 -0.32 14.59 6.59
N PRO A 189 -1.18 15.56 6.98
CA PRO A 189 -1.29 16.03 8.36
C PRO A 189 -2.10 15.06 9.25
N VAL A 190 -1.74 13.78 9.27
CA VAL A 190 -2.48 12.70 9.93
C VAL A 190 -1.58 11.76 10.74
N ALA A 191 -2.11 11.27 11.85
CA ALA A 191 -1.52 10.22 12.67
C ALA A 191 -2.16 8.85 12.40
N ALA A 192 -1.45 7.77 12.75
CA ALA A 192 -1.91 6.40 12.52
C ALA A 192 -3.24 6.07 13.24
N ASP A 193 -3.42 6.56 14.46
CA ASP A 193 -4.65 6.41 15.26
C ASP A 193 -5.82 7.23 14.70
N GLU A 194 -5.54 8.39 14.11
CA GLU A 194 -6.55 9.17 13.38
C GLU A 194 -7.04 8.41 12.14
N ILE A 195 -6.12 7.84 11.35
CA ILE A 195 -6.48 7.00 10.19
C ILE A 195 -7.36 5.83 10.66
N LEU A 196 -6.93 5.10 11.70
CA LEU A 196 -7.69 3.98 12.25
C LEU A 196 -9.11 4.41 12.64
N THR A 197 -9.23 5.51 13.38
CA THR A 197 -10.52 6.06 13.83
C THR A 197 -11.47 6.31 12.66
N TRP A 198 -10.95 6.82 11.53
CA TRP A 198 -11.76 7.12 10.35
C TRP A 198 -12.18 5.87 9.58
N ILE A 199 -11.28 4.90 9.42
CA ILE A 199 -11.57 3.70 8.63
C ILE A 199 -12.42 2.67 9.38
N THR A 200 -12.52 2.79 10.71
CA THR A 200 -13.39 1.96 11.56
C THR A 200 -14.61 2.70 12.11
N ALA A 201 -14.89 3.92 11.65
CA ALA A 201 -16.05 4.68 12.12
C ALA A 201 -17.36 4.01 11.71
N ASP A 202 -18.38 4.04 12.58
CA ASP A 202 -19.69 3.41 12.32
C ASP A 202 -20.36 3.98 11.05
N ASP A 203 -20.16 5.27 10.77
CA ASP A 203 -20.71 5.94 9.60
C ASP A 203 -19.93 5.63 8.31
N ALA A 204 -18.81 4.91 8.38
CA ALA A 204 -18.05 4.54 7.19
C ALA A 204 -18.93 3.79 6.18
N ALA A 205 -19.89 2.97 6.64
CA ALA A 205 -20.84 2.28 5.76
C ALA A 205 -21.68 3.23 4.88
N ASP A 206 -21.94 4.46 5.35
CA ASP A 206 -22.49 5.56 4.53
C ASP A 206 -21.35 6.45 4.03
N ARG A 207 -20.74 6.03 2.91
CA ARG A 207 -19.60 6.74 2.29
C ARG A 207 -19.90 8.22 2.00
N GLY A 208 -21.15 8.57 1.75
CA GLY A 208 -21.56 9.94 1.44
C GLY A 208 -21.58 10.85 2.68
N VAL A 209 -22.07 10.35 3.82
CA VAL A 209 -21.99 11.04 5.10
C VAL A 209 -20.54 11.12 5.58
N TRP A 210 -19.85 9.99 5.54
CA TRP A 210 -18.46 9.86 5.97
C TRP A 210 -17.54 10.84 5.24
N VAL A 211 -17.63 10.96 3.91
CA VAL A 211 -16.74 11.84 3.14
C VAL A 211 -16.97 13.32 3.44
N ARG A 212 -18.22 13.75 3.69
CA ARG A 212 -18.51 15.15 4.06
C ARG A 212 -17.93 15.49 5.42
N ARG A 213 -18.03 14.57 6.39
CA ARG A 213 -17.44 14.72 7.72
C ARG A 213 -15.92 14.75 7.62
N LEU A 214 -15.33 13.88 6.80
CA LEU A 214 -13.88 13.82 6.60
C LEU A 214 -13.34 15.12 6.02
N ARG A 215 -13.99 15.67 4.99
CA ARG A 215 -13.59 16.96 4.39
C ARG A 215 -13.60 18.09 5.39
N ALA A 216 -14.68 18.22 6.18
CA ALA A 216 -14.75 19.24 7.22
C ALA A 216 -13.59 19.09 8.23
N TRP A 217 -13.34 17.87 8.69
CA TRP A 217 -12.23 17.58 9.61
C TRP A 217 -10.84 17.84 9.00
N ALA A 218 -10.64 17.54 7.72
CA ALA A 218 -9.37 17.78 7.03
C ALA A 218 -9.16 19.27 6.76
N GLY A 219 -10.22 20.02 6.46
CA GLY A 219 -10.21 21.47 6.26
C GLY A 219 -9.83 22.24 7.54
N ASP A 220 -10.33 21.82 8.71
CA ASP A 220 -10.00 22.42 10.02
C ASP A 220 -8.49 22.33 10.36
N ARG A 221 -7.72 21.52 9.61
CA ARG A 221 -6.28 21.29 9.81
C ARG A 221 -5.42 22.01 8.78
N ALA A 222 -6.04 22.65 7.78
CA ALA A 222 -5.38 23.46 6.77
C ALA A 222 -5.19 24.93 7.20
N GLU A 223 -5.85 25.35 8.28
CA GLU A 223 -5.71 26.66 8.94
C GLU A 223 -4.61 26.67 10.00
#